data_AF-A0A1J4JSS9-F1
#
_entry.id   AF-A0A1J4JSS9-F1
#
_cell.length_a   1.000
_cell.length_b   1.000
_cell.length_c   1.000
_cell.angle_alpha   90.00
_cell.angle_beta   90.00
_cell.angle_gamma   90.00
#
_symmetry.space_group_name_H-M   'P 1'
#
loop_
_entity.id
_entity.type
_entity.pdbx_description
1 polymer ?
#
loop_
_entity_poly.entity_id
_entity_poly.type
_entity_poly.pdbx_seq_one_letter_code
_entity_poly.pdbx_strand_id
1 'polypeptide(L)' 'MNCWVRDAIHTLPDGTSEQIESAYLRGSSILYINVPEMFSNSRLFKIVDSEGKPAKHSGKLKRGFMTVKPRPNA' A
#
# COMPACT_ATOMS: atom_id res chain seq x y z
N MET A 1 -8.77 -4.43 -2.31
CA MET A 1 -9.33 -3.43 -1.37
C MET A 1 -10.39 -4.07 -0.48
N ASN A 2 -10.11 -5.21 0.16
CA ASN A 2 -11.09 -5.81 1.07
C ASN A 2 -11.18 -4.94 2.31
N CYS A 3 -12.38 -4.68 2.83
CA CYS A 3 -12.56 -3.87 4.02
C CYS A 3 -13.48 -4.54 5.03
N TRP A 4 -13.19 -4.28 6.30
CA TRP A 4 -14.04 -4.63 7.43
C TRP A 4 -14.62 -3.34 7.99
N VAL A 5 -15.94 -3.27 8.13
CA VAL A 5 -16.66 -2.09 8.62
C VAL A 5 -17.41 -2.47 9.90
N ARG A 6 -17.53 -1.52 10.82
CA ARG A 6 -18.27 -1.67 12.09
C ARG A 6 -19.26 -0.52 12.24
N ASP A 7 -20.36 -0.79 12.93
CA ASP A 7 -21.44 0.17 13.22
C ASP A 7 -21.90 0.93 11.97
N ALA A 8 -22.16 0.17 10.91
CA ALA A 8 -22.47 0.71 9.59
C ALA A 8 -23.98 0.81 9.36
N ILE A 9 -24.39 1.80 8.58
CA ILE A 9 -25.74 1.88 8.01
C ILE A 9 -25.64 1.41 6.56
N HIS A 10 -26.39 0.36 6.22
CA HIS A 10 -26.49 -0.16 4.86
C HIS A 10 -27.79 0.32 4.23
N THR A 11 -27.68 1.14 3.20
CA THR A 11 -28.83 1.59 2.40
C THR A 11 -28.98 0.69 1.18
N LEU A 12 -30.12 0.00 1.10
CA LEU A 12 -30.49 -0.89 0.01
C LEU A 12 -30.92 -0.09 -1.25
N PRO A 13 -30.97 -0.73 -2.43
CA PRO A 13 -31.35 -0.05 -3.68
C PRO A 13 -32.77 0.54 -3.70
N ASP A 14 -33.64 0.07 -2.82
CA ASP A 14 -35.00 0.59 -2.63
C ASP A 14 -35.07 1.80 -1.68
N GLY A 15 -33.93 2.21 -1.11
CA GLY A 15 -33.81 3.33 -0.19
C GLY A 15 -34.03 2.97 1.28
N THR A 16 -34.33 1.70 1.59
CA THR A 16 -34.43 1.26 2.99
C THR A 16 -33.04 1.22 3.63
N SER A 17 -32.96 1.55 4.92
CA SER A 17 -31.69 1.59 5.65
C SER A 17 -31.71 0.65 6.84
N GLU A 18 -30.68 -0.18 6.95
CA GLU A 18 -30.52 -1.16 8.02
C GLU A 18 -29.22 -0.89 8.80
N GLN A 19 -29.29 -1.04 10.13
CA GLN A 19 -28.11 -0.97 10.98
C GLN A 19 -27.40 -2.32 11.01
N ILE A 20 -26.10 -2.31 10.75
CA ILE A 20 -25.25 -3.50 10.76
C ILE A 20 -24.11 -3.29 11.75
N GLU A 21 -23.98 -4.21 12.72
CA GLU A 21 -22.91 -4.16 13.71
C GLU A 21 -21.53 -4.36 13.06
N SER A 22 -21.40 -5.33 12.16
CA SER A 22 -20.16 -5.54 11.40
C SER A 22 -20.40 -6.18 10.04
N ALA A 23 -19.56 -5.81 9.07
CA ALA A 23 -19.61 -6.33 7.71
C ALA A 23 -18.22 -6.48 7.11
N TYR A 24 -18.04 -7.55 6.33
CA TYR A 24 -16.89 -7.73 5.45
C TYR A 24 -17.28 -7.49 4.00
N LEU A 25 -16.56 -6.59 3.33
CA LEU A 25 -16.78 -6.27 1.93
C LEU A 25 -15.59 -6.75 1.10
N ARG A 26 -15.88 -7.58 0.11
CA ARG A 26 -14.90 -8.00 -0.90
C ARG A 26 -14.56 -6.81 -1.79
N GLY A 27 -13.29 -6.48 -1.90
CA GLY A 27 -12.82 -5.28 -2.57
C GLY A 27 -13.10 -5.21 -4.07
N SER A 28 -13.36 -6.34 -4.72
CA SER A 28 -13.77 -6.37 -6.13
C SER A 28 -15.19 -5.83 -6.36
N SER A 29 -16.01 -5.73 -5.31
CA SER A 29 -17.40 -5.27 -5.40
C SER A 29 -17.56 -3.80 -5.01
N ILE A 30 -16.47 -3.11 -4.64
CA ILE A 30 -16.50 -1.72 -4.20
C ILE A 30 -16.30 -0.81 -5.41
N LEU A 31 -17.25 0.10 -5.63
CA LEU A 31 -17.16 1.09 -6.71
C LEU A 31 -16.24 2.25 -6.34
N TYR A 32 -16.46 2.86 -5.17
CA TYR A 32 -15.62 3.90 -4.61
C TYR A 32 -15.76 3.94 -3.09
N ILE A 33 -14.84 4.63 -2.42
CA ILE A 33 -14.89 4.91 -0.99
C ILE A 33 -14.81 6.42 -0.83
N ASN A 34 -15.82 7.02 -0.20
CA ASN A 34 -15.73 8.40 0.23
C ASN A 34 -15.02 8.45 1.58
N VAL A 35 -13.96 9.26 1.67
CA VAL A 35 -13.14 9.40 2.88
C VAL A 35 -13.28 10.80 3.47
N PRO A 36 -13.04 10.99 4.77
CA PRO A 36 -13.11 12.31 5.39
C PRO A 36 -12.23 13.35 4.68
N GLU A 37 -12.73 14.58 4.60
CA GLU A 37 -12.07 15.69 3.87
C GLU A 37 -10.67 16.02 4.41
N MET A 38 -10.38 15.71 5.68
CA MET A 38 -9.05 15.88 6.29
C MET A 38 -7.93 15.18 5.52
N PHE A 39 -8.24 14.11 4.77
CA PHE A 39 -7.25 13.41 3.95
C PHE A 39 -6.83 14.18 2.70
N SER A 40 -7.58 15.21 2.27
CA SER A 40 -7.18 16.09 1.15
C SER A 40 -5.82 16.74 1.38
N ASN A 41 -5.49 17.06 2.63
CA ASN A 41 -4.22 17.66 3.05
C ASN A 41 -3.12 16.63 3.34
N SER A 42 -3.35 15.34 3.02
CA SER A 42 -2.37 14.28 3.25
C SER A 42 -1.08 14.55 2.48
N ARG A 43 0.05 14.17 3.09
CA ARG A 43 1.38 14.23 2.42
C ARG A 43 1.44 13.40 1.15
N LEU A 44 0.54 12.42 1.01
CA LEU A 44 0.41 11.56 -0.18
C LEU A 44 0.04 12.34 -1.44
N PHE A 45 -0.64 13.49 -1.28
CA PHE A 45 -1.06 14.33 -2.40
C PHE A 45 -0.10 15.50 -2.66
N LYS A 46 1.00 15.60 -1.90
CA LYS A 46 2.03 16.61 -2.17
C LYS A 46 2.82 16.18 -3.40
N ILE A 47 2.66 16.91 -4.48
CA ILE A 47 3.58 16.89 -5.62
C ILE A 47 4.86 17.58 -5.13
N VAL A 48 5.72 16.83 -4.46
CA VAL A 48 7.07 17.31 -4.21
C VAL A 48 7.81 17.13 -5.53
N ASP A 49 7.79 18.17 -6.36
CA ASP A 49 8.80 18.28 -7.43
C ASP A 49 10.16 18.20 -6.75
N SER A 50 10.97 17.25 -7.22
CA SER A 50 12.26 16.84 -6.63
C SER A 50 12.11 15.81 -5.52
N GLU A 51 11.98 14.55 -5.94
CA GLU A 51 12.86 13.54 -5.37
C GLU A 51 14.27 14.15 -5.31
N GLY A 52 14.70 14.55 -4.12
CA GLY A 52 16.12 14.52 -3.82
C GLY A 52 16.55 13.13 -4.23
N LYS A 53 17.29 13.05 -5.36
CA LYS A 53 17.82 11.80 -5.94
C LYS A 53 18.10 10.87 -4.77
N PRO A 54 17.54 9.66 -4.70
CA PRO A 54 17.92 8.72 -3.64
C PRO A 54 19.44 8.74 -3.67
N ALA A 55 20.05 9.23 -2.58
CA ALA A 55 21.46 9.56 -2.57
C ALA A 55 22.16 8.35 -3.17
N LYS A 56 22.75 8.51 -4.36
CA LYS A 56 23.42 7.42 -5.04
C LYS A 56 24.41 6.92 -4.02
N HIS A 57 24.11 5.80 -3.38
CA HIS A 57 25.08 5.12 -2.55
C HIS A 57 26.10 4.60 -3.57
N SER A 58 27.04 5.48 -3.91
CA SER A 58 28.29 5.21 -4.60
C SER A 58 29.20 4.35 -3.71
N GLY A 59 28.63 3.47 -2.89
CA GLY A 59 29.30 2.22 -2.59
C GLY A 59 29.30 1.46 -3.90
N LYS A 60 30.37 1.65 -4.68
CA LYS A 60 30.84 0.63 -5.61
C LYS A 60 30.65 -0.69 -4.87
N LEU A 61 29.67 -1.49 -5.28
CA LEU A 61 29.56 -2.85 -4.80
C LEU A 61 30.82 -3.51 -5.34
N LYS A 62 31.91 -3.50 -4.55
CA LYS A 62 33.10 -4.29 -4.84
C LYS A 62 32.60 -5.72 -4.74
N ARG A 63 32.12 -6.25 -5.88
CA ARG A 63 32.01 -7.68 -6.09
C ARG A 63 33.45 -8.18 -6.04
N GLY A 64 33.93 -8.46 -4.84
CA GLY A 64 35.08 -9.31 -4.66
C GLY A 64 34.68 -10.64 -5.23
N PHE A 65 35.05 -10.91 -6.48
CA PHE A 65 35.02 -12.26 -7.00
C PHE A 65 35.96 -13.04 -6.09
N MET A 66 35.39 -13.84 -5.18
CA MET A 66 36.17 -14.85 -4.48
C MET A 66 36.62 -15.85 -5.54
N THR A 67 37.88 -15.75 -5.96
CA THR A 67 38.53 -16.79 -6.74
C THR A 67 38.74 -17.97 -5.79
N VAL A 68 37.78 -18.90 -5.79
CA VAL A 68 37.93 -20.17 -5.08
C VAL A 68 39.07 -20.92 -5.76
N LYS A 69 40.19 -21.10 -5.06
CA LYS A 69 41.26 -22.00 -5.51
C LYS A 69 40.74 -23.43 -5.38
N PRO A 70 40.70 -24.24 -6.45
CA PRO A 70 40.32 -25.64 -6.33
C PRO A 70 41.34 -26.36 -5.43
N ARG A 71 40.84 -27.12 -4.46
CA ARG A 71 41.66 -27.98 -3.62
C ARG A 71 42.29 -29.04 -4.54
N PRO A 72 43.63 -29.19 -4.57
CA PRO A 72 44.24 -30.28 -5.32
C PRO A 72 43.83 -31.60 -4.66
N ASN A 73 43.32 -32.53 -5.47
CA ASN A 73 43.06 -33.89 -5.03
C ASN A 73 44.41 -34.57 -4.79
N ALA A 74 44.65 -34.99 -3.55
CA ALA A 74 45.59 -36.04 -3.17
C ALA A 74 45.05 -36.70 -1.89
#